data_AF-A0A965HWS4-F1
#
_entry.id   AF-A0A965HWS4-F1
#
_cell.length_a   1.000
_cell.length_b   1.000
_cell.length_c   1.000
_cell.angle_alpha   90.00
_cell.angle_beta   90.00
_cell.angle_gamma   90.00
#
_symmetry.space_group_name_H-M   'P 1'
#
loop_
_entity.id
_entity.type
_entity.pdbx_description
1 polymer ?
#
loop_
_entity_poly.entity_id
_entity_poly.type
_entity_poly.pdbx_seq_one_letter_code
_entity_poly.pdbx_strand_id
1 'polypeptide(L)' 'EMNVVEQVNNVCHTSIVQDAWQRGQSLEVHGWIYSIGDGLLKDLGVTFDGPTNVSAVYR' A
#
# COMPACT_ATOMS: atom_id res chain seq x y z
N GLU A 1 2.18 13.74 -2.74
CA GLU A 1 1.39 12.71 -2.02
C GLU A 1 0.65 11.76 -2.97
N MET A 2 0.00 12.26 -4.03
CA MET A 2 -0.68 11.44 -5.06
C MET A 2 0.18 10.30 -5.63
N ASN A 3 1.47 10.55 -5.93
CA ASN A 3 2.39 9.50 -6.41
C ASN A 3 2.59 8.36 -5.39
N VAL A 4 2.63 8.64 -4.09
CA VAL A 4 2.90 7.58 -3.10
C VAL A 4 1.67 6.70 -2.91
N VAL A 5 0.47 7.29 -2.94
CA VAL A 5 -0.78 6.53 -2.93
C VAL A 5 -0.89 5.63 -4.17
N GLU A 6 -0.54 6.14 -5.36
CA GLU A 6 -0.49 5.31 -6.57
C GLU A 6 0.56 4.19 -6.49
N GLN A 7 1.75 4.47 -5.94
CA GLN A 7 2.81 3.46 -5.80
C GLN A 7 2.43 2.36 -4.81
N VAL A 8 1.80 2.70 -3.69
CA VAL A 8 1.30 1.72 -2.72
C VAL A 8 0.20 0.86 -3.33
N ASN A 9 -0.70 1.46 -4.11
CA ASN A 9 -1.70 0.72 -4.88
C ASN A 9 -1.06 -0.24 -5.88
N ASN A 10 -0.04 0.18 -6.63
CA ASN A 10 0.65 -0.69 -7.58
C ASN A 10 1.28 -1.90 -6.88
N VAL A 11 1.86 -1.72 -5.70
CA VAL A 11 2.40 -2.83 -4.88
C VAL A 11 1.30 -3.81 -4.48
N CYS A 12 0.15 -3.30 -4.03
CA CYS A 12 -1.00 -4.12 -3.64
C CYS A 12 -1.60 -4.94 -4.79
N HIS A 13 -1.44 -4.51 -6.06
CA HIS A 13 -1.92 -5.23 -7.25
C HIS A 13 -0.94 -6.25 -7.81
N THR A 14 0.25 -6.40 -7.21
CA THR A 14 1.20 -7.44 -7.65
C THR A 14 0.66 -8.83 -7.33
N SER A 15 0.93 -9.81 -8.21
CA SER A 15 0.55 -11.21 -7.98
C SER A 15 1.12 -11.74 -6.66
N ILE A 16 2.31 -11.31 -6.27
CA ILE A 16 2.97 -11.71 -5.03
C ILE A 16 2.12 -11.38 -3.80
N VAL A 17 1.60 -10.14 -3.74
CA VAL A 17 0.79 -9.65 -2.61
C VAL A 17 -0.59 -10.29 -2.63
N GLN A 18 -1.21 -10.36 -3.81
CA GLN A 18 -2.53 -10.99 -3.98
C GLN A 18 -2.50 -12.49 -3.62
N ASP A 19 -1.49 -13.22 -4.09
CA ASP A 19 -1.30 -14.65 -3.78
C ASP A 19 -1.01 -14.85 -2.29
N ALA A 20 -0.35 -13.89 -1.63
CA ALA A 20 -0.11 -13.93 -0.18
C ALA A 20 -1.40 -13.81 0.61
N TRP A 21 -2.26 -12.86 0.24
CA TRP A 21 -3.55 -12.74 0.88
C TRP A 21 -4.49 -13.91 0.54
N GLN A 22 -4.50 -14.39 -0.70
CA GLN A 22 -5.34 -15.53 -1.11
C GLN A 22 -4.97 -16.83 -0.39
N ARG A 23 -3.69 -17.06 -0.08
CA ARG A 23 -3.26 -18.22 0.72
C ARG A 23 -3.44 -18.03 2.23
N GLY A 24 -4.04 -16.92 2.66
CA GLY A 24 -4.27 -16.60 4.07
C GLY A 24 -3.02 -16.19 4.84
N GLN A 25 -1.95 -15.77 4.16
CA GLN A 25 -0.76 -15.26 4.82
C GLN A 25 -1.02 -13.85 5.35
N SER A 26 -0.73 -13.63 6.63
CA SER A 26 -0.76 -12.29 7.24
C SER A 26 0.29 -11.40 6.57
N LEU A 27 -0.16 -10.37 5.87
CA LEU A 27 0.69 -9.41 5.16
C LEU A 27 0.03 -8.03 5.19
N GLU A 28 0.79 -7.01 5.60
CA GLU A 28 0.36 -5.62 5.63
C GLU A 28 1.29 -4.78 4.73
N VAL A 29 0.72 -3.84 3.99
CA VAL A 29 1.44 -2.90 3.13
C VAL A 29 1.16 -1.49 3.61
N HIS A 30 2.21 -0.75 3.98
CA HIS A 30 2.11 0.63 4.49
C HIS A 30 2.72 1.64 3.50
N GLY A 31 2.08 2.80 3.36
CA GLY A 31 2.58 3.91 2.54
C GLY A 31 3.18 5.04 3.36
N TRP A 32 4.50 5.18 3.32
CA TRP A 32 5.22 6.31 3.93
C TRP A 32 5.90 7.18 2.89
N ILE A 33 5.96 8.49 3.16
CA ILE A 33 6.75 9.43 2.37
C ILE A 33 7.87 10.02 3.22
N TYR A 34 9.09 10.01 2.67
CA TYR A 34 10.22 10.70 3.26
C TYR A 34 10.46 12.02 2.54
N SER A 35 10.45 13.12 3.28
CA SER A 35 10.74 14.44 2.73
C SER A 35 12.22 14.78 2.90
N ILE A 36 12.90 14.99 1.77
CA ILE A 36 14.35 15.29 1.74
C ILE A 36 14.64 16.68 2.31
N GLY A 37 13.67 17.61 2.26
CA GLY A 37 13.85 18.99 2.69
C GLY A 37 13.83 19.20 4.20
N ASP A 38 13.04 18.41 4.93
CA ASP A 38 12.87 18.52 6.39
C ASP A 38 13.30 17.24 7.14
N GLY A 39 13.65 16.16 6.42
CA GLY A 39 14.10 14.88 7.00
C GLY A 39 12.99 14.10 7.70
N LEU A 40 11.72 14.49 7.52
CA LEU A 40 10.60 13.87 8.21
C LEU A 40 10.02 12.72 7.40
N LEU A 41 9.84 11.60 8.08
CA LEU A 41 9.00 10.49 7.62
C LEU A 41 7.55 10.82 7.96
N LYS A 42 6.67 10.81 6.96
CA LYS A 42 5.23 11.02 7.14
C LYS A 42 4.49 9.76 6.73
N ASP A 43 3.66 9.27 7.65
CA ASP A 43 2.69 8.23 7.34
C ASP A 43 1.54 8.85 6.55
N LEU A 44 1.18 8.23 5.43
CA LEU A 44 0.08 8.68 4.58
C LEU A 44 -1.27 8.06 5.01
N GLY A 45 -1.27 7.18 6.02
CA GLY A 45 -2.49 6.54 6.51
C GLY A 45 -3.09 5.53 5.52
N VAL A 46 -2.30 5.09 4.54
CA VAL A 46 -2.69 4.05 3.57
C VAL A 46 -2.02 2.74 4.00
N THR A 47 -2.75 1.97 4.79
CA THR A 47 -2.36 0.61 5.19
C THR A 47 -3.35 -0.39 4.59
N PHE A 48 -2.83 -1.42 3.92
CA PHE A 48 -3.62 -2.50 3.34
C PHE A 48 -3.21 -3.82 3.95
N ASP A 49 -4.16 -4.49 4.59
CA ASP A 49 -4.03 -5.78 5.28
C ASP A 49 -4.74 -6.93 4.53
N GLY A 50 -5.37 -6.62 3.40
CA GLY A 50 -6.09 -7.59 2.60
C GLY A 50 -6.70 -7.03 1.31
N PRO A 51 -7.17 -7.91 0.41
CA PRO A 51 -7.64 -7.56 -0.93
C PRO A 51 -8.97 -6.77 -0.93
N THR A 52 -9.68 -6.73 0.20
CA THR A 52 -10.92 -5.98 0.38
C THR A 52 -10.70 -4.50 0.72
N ASN A 53 -9.50 -4.11 1.18
CA ASN A 53 -9.19 -2.73 1.55
C ASN A 53 -8.66 -1.90 0.37
N VAL A 54 -8.34 -2.52 -0.77
CA VAL A 54 -7.96 -1.81 -2.00
C VAL A 54 -9.22 -1.15 -2.57
N SER A 55 -9.20 0.18 -2.65
CA SER A 55 -10.37 0.99 -3.02
C SER A 55 -11.07 0.46 -4.28
N ALA A 56 -12.40 0.33 -4.23
CA ALA A 56 -13.24 -0.23 -5.29
C ALA A 56 -13.12 0.47 -6.66
N VAL A 57 -12.48 1.65 -6.72
CA VAL A 57 -12.17 2.39 -7.95
C VAL A 57 -11.26 1.58 -8.89
N TYR A 58 -10.51 0.61 -8.37
CA TYR A 58 -9.55 -0.21 -9.13
C TYR A 58 -9.84 -1.70 -9.09
N ARG A 59 -11.02 -2.11 -8.60
CA ARG A 59 -11.44 -3.52 -8.60
C ARG A 59 -11.91 -3.98 -9.97
#